data_AF-A0A365CW17-F1
#
_entry.id   AF-A0A365CW17-F1
#
_cell.length_a   1.000
_cell.length_b   1.000
_cell.length_c   1.000
_cell.angle_alpha   90.00
_cell.angle_beta   90.00
_cell.angle_gamma   90.00
#
_symmetry.space_group_name_H-M   'P 1'
#
loop_
_entity.id
_entity.type
_entity.pdbx_description
1 polymer ?
#
loop_
_entity_poly.entity_id
_entity_poly.type
_entity_poly.pdbx_seq_one_letter_code
_entity_poly.pdbx_strand_id
1 'polypeptide(L)' 'MLLAMLGAAERQFTPEYWWPEDRSWVVWTDWDLEGTKVFGSHDLVQSLRDHPNIETLNWFTDGGRP' A
#
# COMPACT_ATOMS: atom_id res chain seq x y z
N MET A 1 -26.41 -14.07 -19.62
CA MET A 1 -25.28 -13.12 -19.47
C MET A 1 -25.09 -12.57 -18.06
N LEU A 2 -25.85 -12.99 -17.03
CA LEU A 2 -25.61 -12.60 -15.63
C LEU A 2 -24.79 -13.64 -14.83
N LEU A 3 -24.62 -14.86 -15.36
CA LEU A 3 -23.91 -15.95 -14.67
C LEU A 3 -22.39 -15.98 -14.91
N ALA A 4 -21.86 -15.13 -15.82
CA ALA A 4 -20.42 -15.02 -16.05
C ALA A 4 -19.71 -14.08 -15.05
N MET A 5 -20.46 -13.39 -14.19
CA MET A 5 -19.93 -12.51 -13.14
C MET A 5 -19.83 -13.20 -11.76
N LEU A 6 -20.26 -14.47 -11.65
CA LEU A 6 -20.34 -15.22 -10.39
C LEU A 6 -19.65 -16.59 -10.48
N GLY A 7 -18.70 -16.76 -11.41
CA GLY A 7 -17.88 -17.96 -11.52
C GLY A 7 -16.54 -17.70 -10.86
N ALA A 8 -16.37 -18.19 -9.62
CA ALA A 8 -15.14 -18.21 -8.84
C ALA A 8 -14.29 -16.93 -8.97
N ALA A 9 -14.47 -15.98 -8.07
CA ALA A 9 -13.36 -15.08 -7.78
C ALA A 9 -12.22 -15.97 -7.27
N GLU A 10 -11.38 -16.44 -8.20
CA GLU A 10 -10.03 -16.88 -7.87
C GLU A 10 -9.51 -15.81 -6.93
N ARG A 11 -9.15 -16.19 -5.70
CA ARG A 11 -8.73 -15.23 -4.68
C ARG A 11 -7.63 -14.38 -5.32
N GLN A 12 -7.95 -13.14 -5.68
CA GLN A 12 -7.01 -12.21 -6.26
C GLN A 12 -6.10 -11.79 -5.11
N PHE A 13 -5.08 -12.61 -4.85
CA PHE A 13 -3.96 -12.24 -4.02
C PHE A 13 -2.97 -11.54 -4.94
N THR A 14 -3.12 -10.23 -5.02
CA THR A 14 -2.18 -9.37 -5.74
C THR A 14 -1.85 -8.21 -4.83
N PRO A 15 -0.62 -7.68 -4.89
CA PRO A 15 -0.30 -6.49 -4.14
C PRO A 15 -1.24 -5.36 -4.56
N GLU A 16 -2.04 -4.87 -3.63
CA GLU A 16 -3.04 -3.86 -3.87
C GLU A 16 -2.33 -2.50 -3.87
N TYR A 17 -1.95 -2.08 -5.08
CA TYR A 17 -1.63 -0.69 -5.32
C TYR A 17 -2.92 0.10 -5.53
N TRP A 18 -3.09 1.19 -4.79
CA TRP A 18 -4.16 2.16 -5.06
C TRP A 18 -3.68 3.60 -4.89
N TRP A 19 -4.30 4.50 -5.64
CA TRP A 19 -3.90 5.89 -5.78
C TRP A 19 -5.12 6.74 -6.20
N PRO A 20 -5.10 8.06 -5.94
CA PRO A 20 -6.09 9.00 -6.44
C PRO A 20 -5.91 9.26 -7.94
N GLU A 21 -6.94 9.78 -8.62
CA GLU A 21 -6.92 10.08 -10.06
C GLU A 21 -5.74 10.98 -10.47
N ASP A 22 -5.39 11.94 -9.61
CA ASP A 22 -4.30 12.90 -9.83
C ASP A 22 -2.89 12.32 -9.59
N ARG A 23 -2.80 11.05 -9.15
CA ARG A 23 -1.54 10.34 -8.86
C ARG A 23 -0.66 11.03 -7.81
N SER A 24 -1.25 11.83 -6.93
CA SER A 24 -0.52 12.58 -5.90
C SER A 24 0.17 11.68 -4.84
N TRP A 25 -0.31 10.45 -4.66
CA TRP A 25 0.29 9.44 -3.79
C TRP A 25 -0.05 8.03 -4.27
N VAL A 26 0.65 7.01 -3.73
CA VAL A 26 0.31 5.60 -3.91
C VAL A 26 0.50 4.85 -2.60
N VAL A 27 -0.45 3.97 -2.32
CA VAL A 27 -0.37 2.98 -1.24
C VAL A 27 -0.07 1.63 -1.88
N TRP A 28 0.88 0.91 -1.30
CA TRP A 28 1.19 -0.48 -1.61
C TRP A 28 1.01 -1.32 -0.35
N THR A 29 0.06 -2.25 -0.41
CA THR A 29 -0.27 -3.15 0.69
C THR A 29 -0.57 -4.55 0.16
N ASP A 30 -0.41 -5.57 0.99
CA ASP A 30 -0.78 -6.96 0.71
C ASP A 30 -1.09 -7.66 2.03
N TRP A 31 -1.79 -8.79 1.97
CA TRP A 31 -2.21 -9.57 3.13
C TRP A 31 -1.03 -10.24 3.85
N ASP A 32 0.09 -10.45 3.16
CA ASP A 32 1.29 -11.09 3.68
C ASP A 32 2.46 -10.11 3.93
N LEU A 33 2.25 -8.80 3.72
CA LEU A 33 3.23 -7.79 4.09
C LEU A 33 3.14 -7.42 5.57
N GLU A 34 4.31 -7.13 6.16
CA GLU A 34 4.41 -6.68 7.55
C GLU A 34 3.96 -5.22 7.75
N GLY A 35 3.53 -4.54 6.68
CA GLY A 35 3.07 -3.17 6.74
C GLY A 35 2.68 -2.60 5.38
N THR A 36 2.20 -1.36 5.41
CA THR A 36 1.79 -0.61 4.21
C THR A 36 2.87 0.39 3.83
N LYS A 37 3.28 0.39 2.56
CA LYS A 37 4.19 1.39 2.01
C LYS A 37 3.40 2.52 1.38
N VAL A 38 3.72 3.75 1.75
CA VAL A 38 3.09 4.96 1.20
C VAL A 38 4.15 5.81 0.52
N PHE A 39 3.88 6.22 -0.71
CA PHE A 39 4.72 7.11 -1.50
C PHE A 39 3.92 8.35 -1.88
N GLY A 40 4.55 9.52 -1.88
CA GLY A 40 3.90 10.79 -2.18
C GLY A 40 4.83 11.97 -1.91
N SER A 41 4.26 13.16 -1.74
CA SER A 41 5.04 14.36 -1.38
C SER A 41 5.69 14.23 0.01
N HIS A 42 6.71 15.05 0.25
CA HIS A 42 7.34 15.13 1.56
C HIS A 42 6.33 15.48 2.68
N ASP A 43 5.44 16.44 2.43
CA ASP A 43 4.44 16.87 3.40
C ASP A 43 3.46 15.74 3.75
N LEU A 44 3.05 14.94 2.75
CA LEU A 44 2.21 13.76 2.98
C LEU A 44 2.94 12.74 3.86
N VAL A 45 4.19 12.41 3.53
CA VAL A 45 4.98 11.45 4.32
C VAL A 45 5.19 11.96 5.74
N GLN A 46 5.48 13.24 5.91
CA GLN A 46 5.65 13.84 7.24
C GLN A 46 4.35 13.81 8.05
N SER A 47 3.21 14.10 7.41
CA SER A 47 1.89 14.03 8.08
C SER A 47 1.57 12.63 8.61
N LEU A 48 1.99 11.58 7.90
CA LEU A 48 1.83 10.19 8.36
C LEU A 48 2.75 9.87 9.54
N ARG A 49 3.98 10.38 9.53
CA ARG A 49 4.94 10.21 10.64
C ARG A 49 4.49 10.91 11.91
N ASP A 50 3.87 12.08 11.77
CA ASP A 50 3.40 12.89 12.90
C ASP A 50 2.02 12.45 13.40
N HIS A 51 1.35 11.52 12.70
CA HIS A 51 0.01 11.08 13.07
C HIS A 51 0.09 10.18 14.32
N PRO A 52 -0.60 10.52 15.43
CA PRO A 52 -0.40 9.87 16.73
C PRO A 52 -0.82 8.38 16.78
N ASN A 53 -1.59 7.93 15.78
CA ASN A 53 -2.10 6.57 15.68
C ASN A 53 -1.40 5.72 14.60
N ILE A 54 -0.35 6.25 13.95
CA ILE A 54 0.34 5.54 12.87
C ILE A 54 1.81 5.40 13.26
N GLU A 55 2.26 4.15 13.36
CA GLU A 55 3.69 3.86 13.47
C GLU A 55 4.34 3.91 12.09
N THR A 56 5.51 4.53 11.99
CA THR A 56 6.25 4.64 10.73
C THR A 56 7.70 4.23 10.91
N LEU A 57 8.26 3.58 9.89
CA LEU A 57 9.64 3.13 9.85
C LEU A 57 10.31 3.66 8.58
N ASN A 58 11.61 3.97 8.68
CA ASN A 58 12.42 4.22 7.49
C ASN A 58 12.81 2.88 6.87
N TRP A 59 12.31 2.63 5.66
CA TRP A 59 12.71 1.44 4.92
C TRP A 59 14.08 1.67 4.27
N PHE A 60 15.10 0.92 4.69
CA PHE A 60 16.44 0.98 4.10
C PHE A 60 16.58 -0.05 2.97
N THR A 61 17.17 0.33 1.84
CA THR A 61 17.52 -0.59 0.74
C THR A 61 18.99 -1.02 0.73
N ASP A 62 19.79 -0.55 1.69
CA ASP A 62 21.23 -0.82 1.70
C ASP A 62 21.54 -2.15 2.39
N GLY A 63 21.30 -3.26 1.69
CA GLY A 63 22.01 -4.55 1.80
C GLY A 63 21.95 -5.31 3.13
N GLY A 64 21.50 -4.71 4.22
CA GLY A 64 21.20 -5.39 5.46
C GLY A 64 19.81 -5.96 5.37
N ARG A 65 19.71 -7.27 5.13
CA ARG A 65 18.59 -8.04 5.67
C ARG A 65 18.39 -7.68 7.15
N PRO A 66 17.18 -7.81 7.72
CA PRO A 66 17.02 -7.75 9.17
C PRO A 66 18.05 -8.65 9.88
#